data_AF-A0A349B3A3-F1
#
_entry.id   AF-A0A349B3A3-F1
#
_cell.length_a   1.000
_cell.length_b   1.000
_cell.length_c   1.000
_cell.angle_alpha   90.00
_cell.angle_beta   90.00
_cell.angle_gamma   90.00
#
_symmetry.space_group_name_H-M   'P 1'
#
loop_
_entity.id
_entity.type
_entity.pdbx_description
1 polymer ?
#
loop_
_entity_poly.entity_id
_entity_poly.type
_entity_poly.pdbx_seq_one_letter_code
_entity_poly.pdbx_strand_id
1 'polypeptide(L)'
;MSPLLPEGPIDSLGVLDAVLATPESVAAAAAAPVEVPPFAGVHGMVLVASGPDALVAEAAQALVAPWSPVPVFVHTGHGLPDFVSDEWRCVFVSRAPTSESSSALQAAVDHRAVLTGVGSGAVVEAIAERDGGVVRCTDEVPAPRFAFASTLVSTLRLLDGLSALATPLGGPGLDETIDAAVHQLTRRRDQL
;
A
#
# COMPACT_ATOMS: atom_id res chain seq x y z
N MET A 1 -12.15 -11.02 -47.66
CA MET A 1 -11.49 -9.79 -47.17
C MET A 1 -11.18 -10.00 -45.70
N SER A 2 -9.93 -10.35 -45.36
CA SER A 2 -9.51 -10.41 -43.96
C SER A 2 -9.54 -9.00 -43.36
N PRO A 3 -10.08 -8.79 -42.16
CA PRO A 3 -9.90 -7.53 -41.47
C PRO A 3 -8.41 -7.39 -41.15
N LEU A 4 -7.82 -6.33 -41.68
CA LEU A 4 -6.48 -5.88 -41.31
C LEU A 4 -6.48 -5.66 -39.79
N LEU A 5 -5.63 -6.38 -39.07
CA LEU A 5 -5.33 -6.06 -37.67
C LEU A 5 -4.86 -4.59 -37.62
N PRO A 6 -5.25 -3.82 -36.59
CA PRO A 6 -4.84 -2.42 -36.48
C PRO A 6 -3.30 -2.30 -36.55
N GLU A 7 -2.81 -1.30 -37.28
CA GLU A 7 -1.37 -1.03 -37.38
C GLU A 7 -0.85 -0.59 -36.00
N GLY A 8 -0.22 -1.53 -35.28
CA GLY A 8 0.38 -1.30 -33.97
C GLY A 8 0.36 -2.57 -33.11
N PRO A 9 1.20 -2.67 -32.07
CA PRO A 9 1.10 -3.76 -31.10
C PRO A 9 -0.29 -3.76 -30.46
N ILE A 10 -0.96 -4.91 -30.40
CA ILE A 10 -2.27 -5.04 -29.77
C ILE A 10 -2.10 -4.97 -28.25
N ASP A 11 -2.47 -3.85 -27.64
CA ASP A 11 -2.59 -3.68 -26.19
C ASP A 11 -4.05 -3.81 -25.74
N SER A 12 -4.60 -5.02 -25.83
CA SER A 12 -6.00 -5.28 -25.45
C SER A 12 -6.27 -5.17 -23.95
N LEU A 13 -5.24 -5.00 -23.13
CA LEU A 13 -5.33 -4.94 -21.68
C LEU A 13 -5.11 -3.52 -21.14
N GLY A 14 -4.79 -2.53 -21.99
CA GLY A 14 -4.52 -1.15 -21.57
C GLY A 14 -3.26 -1.03 -20.70
N VAL A 15 -2.27 -1.89 -20.92
CA VAL A 15 -1.02 -1.91 -20.14
C VAL A 15 -0.20 -0.65 -20.37
N LEU A 16 -0.10 -0.19 -21.61
CA LEU A 16 0.64 1.02 -21.95
C LEU A 16 0.03 2.23 -21.24
N ASP A 17 -1.28 2.39 -21.34
CA ASP A 17 -2.00 3.50 -20.67
C ASP A 17 -1.80 3.45 -19.15
N ALA A 18 -1.88 2.27 -18.53
CA ALA A 18 -1.63 2.11 -17.09
C ALA A 18 -0.19 2.50 -16.68
N VAL A 19 0.80 2.18 -17.51
CA VAL A 19 2.19 2.60 -17.27
C VAL A 19 2.35 4.11 -17.45
N LEU A 20 1.77 4.69 -18.50
CA LEU A 20 1.84 6.13 -18.76
C LEU A 20 1.07 6.97 -17.72
N ALA A 21 0.05 6.41 -17.07
CA ALA A 21 -0.71 7.06 -16.01
C ALA A 21 -0.06 6.98 -14.61
N THR A 22 1.08 6.28 -14.48
CA THR A 22 1.75 6.10 -13.17
C THR A 22 2.04 7.41 -12.43
N PRO A 23 2.53 8.50 -13.07
CA PRO A 23 2.76 9.76 -12.37
C PRO A 23 1.49 10.33 -11.72
N GLU A 24 0.37 10.32 -12.45
CA GLU A 24 -0.94 10.77 -11.96
C GLU A 24 -1.44 9.88 -10.83
N SER A 25 -1.29 8.56 -10.94
CA SER A 25 -1.68 7.62 -9.89
C SER A 25 -0.90 7.84 -8.59
N VAL A 26 0.41 8.14 -8.69
CA VAL A 26 1.24 8.47 -7.53
C VAL A 26 0.83 9.80 -6.90
N ALA A 27 0.62 10.83 -7.72
CA ALA A 27 0.19 12.15 -7.23
C ALA A 27 -1.19 12.08 -6.55
N ALA A 28 -2.13 11.32 -7.11
CA ALA A 28 -3.44 11.10 -6.51
C ALA A 28 -3.33 10.35 -5.17
N ALA A 29 -2.48 9.33 -5.09
CA ALA A 29 -2.23 8.60 -3.85
C ALA A 29 -1.60 9.49 -2.75
N ALA A 30 -0.73 10.43 -3.13
CA ALA A 30 -0.12 11.38 -2.21
C ALA A 30 -1.13 12.39 -1.64
N ALA A 31 -2.05 12.85 -2.48
CA ALA A 31 -3.09 13.81 -2.12
C ALA A 31 -4.28 13.18 -1.37
N ALA A 32 -4.37 11.84 -1.33
CA ALA A 32 -5.46 11.15 -0.67
C ALA A 32 -5.46 11.45 0.85
N PRO A 33 -6.64 11.70 1.45
CA PRO A 33 -6.73 11.91 2.88
C PRO A 33 -6.32 10.63 3.62
N VAL A 34 -5.55 10.81 4.68
CA VAL A 34 -5.13 9.72 5.57
C VAL A 34 -5.81 9.93 6.91
N GLU A 35 -6.81 9.11 7.20
CA GLU A 35 -7.47 9.06 8.49
C GLU A 35 -7.01 7.80 9.22
N VAL A 36 -6.16 7.98 10.23
CA VAL A 36 -5.61 6.87 11.00
C VAL A 36 -5.59 7.15 12.49
N PRO A 37 -5.89 6.13 13.32
CA PRO A 37 -5.80 6.27 14.76
C PRO A 37 -4.34 6.52 15.19
N PRO A 38 -4.10 7.29 16.26
CA PRO A 38 -2.76 7.55 16.77
C PRO A 38 -1.97 6.27 17.04
N PHE A 39 -0.65 6.29 16.85
CA PHE A 39 0.24 5.14 17.09
C PHE A 39 0.74 5.04 18.54
N ALA A 40 0.20 5.87 19.44
CA ALA A 40 0.54 5.84 20.85
C ALA A 40 0.23 4.46 21.47
N GLY A 41 1.18 3.90 22.21
CA GLY A 41 1.02 2.61 22.89
C GLY A 41 1.18 1.38 21.99
N VAL A 42 1.59 1.54 20.72
CA VAL A 42 1.90 0.42 19.83
C VAL A 42 3.33 -0.07 20.11
N HIS A 43 3.51 -1.38 20.29
CA HIS A 43 4.80 -2.02 20.57
C HIS A 43 5.47 -2.63 19.33
N GLY A 44 4.73 -2.74 18.23
CA GLY A 44 5.22 -3.26 16.97
C GLY A 44 4.19 -3.18 15.85
N MET A 45 4.66 -3.35 14.63
CA MET A 45 3.82 -3.31 13.44
C MET A 45 4.05 -4.54 12.56
N VAL A 46 2.96 -5.08 12.04
CA VAL A 46 2.98 -6.13 11.02
C VAL A 46 2.26 -5.63 9.79
N LEU A 47 2.99 -5.52 8.68
CA LEU A 47 2.43 -5.30 7.35
C LEU A 47 1.96 -6.64 6.80
N VAL A 48 0.65 -6.79 6.63
CA VAL A 48 0.01 -8.02 6.15
C VAL A 48 -0.34 -7.83 4.67
N ALA A 49 0.22 -8.67 3.81
CA ALA A 49 -0.02 -8.57 2.37
C ALA A 49 0.24 -9.90 1.68
N SER A 50 -0.45 -10.17 0.58
CA SER A 50 -0.31 -11.44 -0.14
C SER A 50 -0.22 -11.21 -1.65
N GLY A 51 0.39 -12.14 -2.37
CA GLY A 51 0.54 -12.05 -3.82
C GLY A 51 1.29 -10.78 -4.25
N PRO A 52 0.81 -10.03 -5.26
CA PRO A 52 1.49 -8.81 -5.73
C PRO A 52 1.62 -7.72 -4.68
N ASP A 53 0.70 -7.66 -3.70
CA ASP A 53 0.72 -6.63 -2.65
C ASP A 53 1.84 -6.90 -1.63
N ALA A 54 2.39 -8.12 -1.56
CA ALA A 54 3.52 -8.45 -0.71
C ALA A 54 4.77 -7.61 -1.04
N LEU A 55 5.03 -7.35 -2.33
CA LEU A 55 6.16 -6.52 -2.74
C LEU A 55 6.00 -5.06 -2.26
N VAL A 56 4.76 -4.57 -2.17
CA VAL A 56 4.47 -3.23 -1.62
C VAL A 56 4.79 -3.20 -0.13
N ALA A 57 4.36 -4.22 0.62
CA ALA A 57 4.65 -4.33 2.05
C ALA A 57 6.16 -4.46 2.33
N GLU A 58 6.88 -5.27 1.55
CA GLU A 58 8.34 -5.42 1.65
C GLU A 58 9.06 -4.09 1.36
N ALA A 59 8.68 -3.38 0.29
CA ALA A 59 9.26 -2.08 -0.02
C ALA A 59 8.98 -1.05 1.08
N ALA A 60 7.74 -1.01 1.58
CA ALA A 60 7.37 -0.11 2.68
C ALA A 60 8.17 -0.43 3.96
N GLN A 61 8.31 -1.71 4.31
CA GLN A 61 9.10 -2.14 5.47
C GLN A 61 10.57 -1.74 5.33
N ALA A 62 11.18 -1.96 4.16
CA ALA A 62 12.58 -1.59 3.92
C ALA A 62 12.82 -0.07 4.04
N LEU A 63 11.84 0.75 3.64
CA LEU A 63 11.92 2.21 3.73
C LEU A 63 11.67 2.74 5.15
N VAL A 64 10.77 2.12 5.90
CA VAL A 64 10.32 2.61 7.22
C VAL A 64 11.11 2.01 8.38
N ALA A 65 11.49 0.73 8.32
CA ALA A 65 12.11 0.03 9.43
C ALA A 65 13.38 0.71 10.00
N PRO A 66 14.29 1.31 9.20
CA PRO A 66 15.47 1.98 9.74
C PRO A 66 15.16 3.20 10.64
N TRP A 67 13.96 3.77 10.50
CA TRP A 67 13.54 5.00 11.18
C TRP A 67 12.40 4.77 12.16
N SER A 68 11.93 3.53 12.29
CA SER A 68 10.77 3.22 13.09
C SER A 68 11.14 3.09 14.57
N PRO A 69 10.35 3.68 15.48
CA PRO A 69 10.58 3.53 16.91
C PRO A 69 10.22 2.13 17.43
N VAL A 70 9.52 1.33 16.62
CA VAL A 70 9.08 -0.03 16.94
C VAL A 70 9.47 -0.99 15.81
N PRO A 71 9.57 -2.30 16.06
CA PRO A 71 9.88 -3.25 15.01
C PRO A 71 8.75 -3.32 13.96
N VAL A 72 9.15 -3.42 12.69
CA VAL A 72 8.25 -3.55 11.54
C VAL A 72 8.52 -4.87 10.81
N PHE A 73 7.51 -5.73 10.77
CA PHE A 73 7.55 -7.03 10.09
C PHE A 73 6.63 -7.05 8.87
N VAL A 74 6.93 -7.94 7.93
CA VAL A 74 6.03 -8.30 6.84
C VAL A 74 5.54 -9.71 7.08
N HIS A 75 4.24 -9.95 6.92
CA HIS A 75 3.63 -11.27 7.00
C HIS A 75 2.80 -11.53 5.75
N THR A 76 3.05 -12.66 5.09
CA THR A 76 2.45 -12.98 3.79
C THR A 76 1.61 -14.26 3.77
N GLY A 77 1.61 -15.01 4.86
CA GLY A 77 0.91 -16.29 4.98
C GLY A 77 -0.44 -16.18 5.69
N HIS A 78 -1.03 -17.35 5.98
CA HIS A 78 -2.23 -17.48 6.79
C HIS A 78 -1.98 -17.12 8.26
N GLY A 79 -3.04 -16.76 8.97
CA GLY A 79 -3.00 -16.37 10.38
C GLY A 79 -2.13 -15.13 10.63
N LEU A 80 -1.59 -15.02 11.85
CA LEU A 80 -0.59 -14.03 12.23
C LEU A 80 0.51 -14.69 13.05
N PRO A 81 1.71 -14.07 13.12
CA PRO A 81 2.73 -14.53 14.06
C PRO A 81 2.22 -14.51 15.51
N ASP A 82 2.54 -15.54 16.29
CA ASP A 82 2.04 -15.74 17.67
C ASP A 82 2.41 -14.61 18.65
N PHE A 83 3.40 -13.78 18.32
CA PHE A 83 3.80 -12.63 19.15
C PHE A 83 2.90 -11.41 18.98
N VAL A 84 1.99 -11.42 18.00
CA VAL A 84 1.07 -10.31 17.75
C VAL A 84 -0.03 -10.30 18.81
N SER A 85 -0.20 -9.15 19.47
CA SER A 85 -1.20 -8.92 20.52
C SER A 85 -2.03 -7.66 20.25
N ASP A 86 -2.82 -7.24 21.23
CA ASP A 86 -3.59 -6.00 21.25
C ASP A 86 -2.72 -4.73 21.29
N GLU A 87 -1.43 -4.86 21.63
CA GLU A 87 -0.44 -3.79 21.57
C GLU A 87 0.22 -3.66 20.19
N TRP A 88 -0.15 -4.50 19.23
CA TRP A 88 0.39 -4.48 17.86
C TRP A 88 -0.57 -3.82 16.88
N ARG A 89 0.02 -3.21 15.85
CA ARG A 89 -0.72 -2.70 14.70
C ARG A 89 -0.58 -3.63 13.51
N CYS A 90 -1.70 -4.08 12.97
CA CYS A 90 -1.78 -4.85 11.74
C CYS A 90 -2.20 -3.93 10.59
N VAL A 91 -1.29 -3.70 9.65
CA VAL A 91 -1.53 -2.88 8.45
C VAL A 91 -1.72 -3.81 7.27
N PHE A 92 -2.96 -3.94 6.80
CA PHE A 92 -3.30 -4.76 5.64
C PHE A 92 -3.08 -3.97 4.36
N VAL A 93 -2.14 -4.41 3.53
CA VAL A 93 -1.96 -3.89 2.16
C VAL A 93 -2.61 -4.89 1.22
N SER A 94 -3.78 -4.52 0.69
CA SER A 94 -4.63 -5.44 -0.06
C SER A 94 -5.49 -4.71 -1.07
N ARG A 95 -5.42 -5.10 -2.34
CA ARG A 95 -6.32 -4.64 -3.41
C ARG A 95 -7.38 -5.66 -3.81
N ALA A 96 -7.20 -6.91 -3.41
CA ALA A 96 -8.14 -8.00 -3.63
C ALA A 96 -8.09 -8.98 -2.46
N PRO A 97 -9.23 -9.56 -2.06
CA PRO A 97 -9.25 -10.56 -0.99
C PRO A 97 -8.49 -11.82 -1.42
N THR A 98 -7.70 -12.37 -0.51
CA THR A 98 -7.02 -13.67 -0.64
C THR A 98 -7.32 -14.52 0.58
N SER A 99 -7.11 -15.83 0.49
CA SER A 99 -7.35 -16.73 1.64
C SER A 99 -6.44 -16.38 2.82
N GLU A 100 -5.22 -15.96 2.52
CA GLU A 100 -4.16 -15.53 3.41
C GLU A 100 -4.57 -14.23 4.11
N SER A 101 -4.93 -13.19 3.36
CA SER A 101 -5.32 -11.89 3.93
C SER A 101 -6.61 -11.98 4.74
N SER A 102 -7.59 -12.80 4.34
CA SER A 102 -8.79 -13.05 5.14
C SER A 102 -8.49 -13.82 6.43
N SER A 103 -7.62 -14.83 6.36
CA SER A 103 -7.19 -15.60 7.55
C SER A 103 -6.42 -14.72 8.54
N ALA A 104 -5.52 -13.87 8.04
CA ALA A 104 -4.76 -12.93 8.86
C ALA A 104 -5.66 -11.86 9.49
N LEU A 105 -6.68 -11.37 8.76
CA LEU A 105 -7.67 -10.44 9.33
C LEU A 105 -8.44 -11.07 10.49
N GLN A 106 -8.87 -12.33 10.33
CA GLN A 106 -9.56 -13.03 11.40
C GLN A 106 -8.65 -13.18 12.64
N ALA A 107 -7.40 -13.60 12.44
CA ALA A 107 -6.43 -13.69 13.54
C ALA A 107 -6.21 -12.32 14.20
N ALA A 108 -6.07 -11.24 13.42
CA ALA A 108 -5.88 -9.88 13.96
C ALA A 108 -7.04 -9.47 14.87
N VAL A 109 -8.27 -9.77 14.45
CA VAL A 109 -9.49 -9.54 15.24
C VAL A 109 -9.47 -10.37 16.53
N ASP A 110 -9.10 -11.65 16.45
CA ASP A 110 -9.05 -12.54 17.62
C ASP A 110 -7.99 -12.08 18.64
N HIS A 111 -6.85 -11.56 18.16
CA HIS A 111 -5.79 -10.96 18.96
C HIS A 111 -6.11 -9.53 19.46
N ARG A 112 -7.23 -8.94 19.01
CA ARG A 112 -7.62 -7.53 19.27
C ARG A 112 -6.54 -6.52 18.84
N ALA A 113 -5.76 -6.87 17.82
CA ALA A 113 -4.76 -5.98 17.27
C ALA A 113 -5.41 -4.73 16.66
N VAL A 114 -4.69 -3.61 16.65
CA VAL A 114 -5.17 -2.38 16.02
C VAL A 114 -5.15 -2.55 14.51
N LEU A 115 -6.30 -2.44 13.86
CA LEU A 115 -6.46 -2.69 12.43
C LEU A 115 -6.27 -1.43 11.61
N THR A 116 -5.55 -1.55 10.51
CA THR A 116 -5.42 -0.49 9.51
C THR A 116 -5.36 -1.10 8.12
N GLY A 117 -5.96 -0.46 7.12
CA GLY A 117 -6.02 -0.98 5.75
C GLY A 117 -5.52 0.02 4.71
N VAL A 118 -4.84 -0.48 3.68
CA VAL A 118 -4.44 0.26 2.48
C VAL A 118 -4.85 -0.55 1.25
N GLY A 119 -5.52 0.09 0.31
CA GLY A 119 -5.91 -0.53 -0.94
C GLY A 119 -7.42 -0.52 -1.14
N SER A 120 -7.98 -1.65 -1.56
CA SER A 120 -9.38 -1.77 -1.93
C SER A 120 -9.91 -3.20 -1.74
N GLY A 121 -11.23 -3.34 -1.80
CA GLY A 121 -11.91 -4.63 -1.70
C GLY A 121 -12.21 -5.08 -0.28
N ALA A 122 -12.68 -6.32 -0.16
CA ALA A 122 -13.40 -6.80 1.03
C ALA A 122 -12.60 -6.74 2.34
N VAL A 123 -11.28 -6.95 2.31
CA VAL A 123 -10.44 -6.88 3.51
C VAL A 123 -10.37 -5.44 4.04
N VAL A 124 -10.17 -4.46 3.16
CA VAL A 124 -10.10 -3.05 3.54
C VAL A 124 -11.46 -2.55 4.04
N GLU A 125 -12.56 -2.95 3.39
CA GLU A 125 -13.90 -2.58 3.85
C GLU A 125 -14.26 -3.24 5.19
N ALA A 126 -13.88 -4.51 5.40
CA ALA A 126 -14.08 -5.18 6.69
C ALA A 126 -13.31 -4.51 7.84
N ILE A 127 -12.15 -3.90 7.55
CA ILE A 127 -11.40 -3.09 8.53
C ILE A 127 -12.13 -1.79 8.82
N ALA A 128 -12.61 -1.09 7.80
CA ALA A 128 -13.37 0.15 7.96
C ALA A 128 -14.66 -0.07 8.77
N GLU A 129 -15.38 -1.17 8.53
CA GLU A 129 -16.58 -1.57 9.29
C GLU A 129 -16.31 -1.83 10.78
N ARG A 130 -15.05 -2.04 11.16
CA ARG A 130 -14.59 -2.28 12.54
C ARG A 130 -13.94 -1.03 13.16
N ASP A 131 -14.24 0.15 12.61
CA ASP A 131 -13.65 1.43 13.01
C ASP A 131 -12.10 1.47 12.88
N GLY A 132 -11.53 0.62 12.02
CA GLY A 132 -10.13 0.66 11.67
C GLY A 132 -9.81 1.79 10.70
N GLY A 133 -8.58 2.33 10.77
CA GLY A 133 -8.13 3.36 9.83
C GLY A 133 -7.94 2.79 8.43
N VAL A 134 -8.36 3.50 7.39
CA VAL A 134 -8.21 3.02 6.00
C VAL A 134 -7.76 4.12 5.04
N VAL A 135 -6.86 3.77 4.13
CA VAL A 135 -6.51 4.57 2.95
C VAL A 135 -6.96 3.81 1.72
N ARG A 136 -8.00 4.32 1.06
CA ARG A 136 -8.59 3.67 -0.11
C ARG A 136 -7.84 4.06 -1.38
N CYS A 137 -7.39 3.05 -2.13
CA CYS A 137 -6.83 3.25 -3.47
C CYS A 137 -7.97 3.19 -4.50
N THR A 138 -8.12 4.23 -5.29
CA THR A 138 -9.23 4.40 -6.25
C THR A 138 -8.81 4.19 -7.72
N ASP A 139 -7.54 3.92 -7.97
CA ASP A 139 -7.01 3.66 -9.30
C ASP A 139 -7.50 2.32 -9.85
N GLU A 140 -8.10 2.33 -11.04
CA GLU A 140 -8.40 1.11 -11.79
C GLU A 140 -7.20 0.75 -12.65
N VAL A 141 -6.61 -0.42 -12.39
CA VAL A 141 -5.43 -0.91 -13.11
C VAL A 141 -5.66 -2.29 -13.70
N PRO A 142 -5.03 -2.63 -14.85
CA PRO A 142 -5.22 -3.94 -15.50
C PRO A 142 -4.81 -5.14 -14.63
N ALA A 143 -3.89 -4.92 -13.70
CA ALA A 143 -3.45 -5.91 -12.73
C ALA A 143 -2.81 -5.21 -11.51
N PRO A 144 -2.83 -5.82 -10.30
CA PRO A 144 -2.31 -5.20 -9.08
C PRO A 144 -0.88 -4.65 -9.18
N ARG A 145 -0.01 -5.33 -9.94
CA ARG A 145 1.39 -4.90 -10.16
C ARG A 145 1.54 -3.50 -10.76
N PHE A 146 0.55 -2.99 -11.48
CA PHE A 146 0.58 -1.64 -12.05
C PHE A 146 0.20 -0.57 -11.03
N ALA A 147 -0.46 -0.95 -9.94
CA ALA A 147 -0.73 -0.06 -8.81
C ALA A 147 0.39 -0.09 -7.75
N PHE A 148 1.54 -0.70 -8.04
CA PHE A 148 2.63 -0.81 -7.07
C PHE A 148 3.04 0.57 -6.52
N ALA A 149 3.28 1.53 -7.41
CA ALA A 149 3.78 2.85 -7.02
C ALA A 149 2.73 3.66 -6.23
N SER A 150 1.48 3.70 -6.70
CA SER A 150 0.37 4.38 -6.01
C SER A 150 0.09 3.74 -4.64
N THR A 151 0.03 2.41 -4.58
CA THR A 151 -0.24 1.68 -3.33
C THR A 151 0.92 1.85 -2.34
N LEU A 152 2.17 1.80 -2.79
CA LEU A 152 3.33 2.08 -1.93
C LEU A 152 3.27 3.49 -1.33
N VAL A 153 2.92 4.50 -2.14
CA VAL A 153 2.78 5.88 -1.66
C VAL A 153 1.66 6.00 -0.65
N SER A 154 0.49 5.39 -0.89
CA SER A 154 -0.59 5.32 0.09
C SER A 154 -0.16 4.63 1.39
N THR A 155 0.61 3.53 1.29
CA THR A 155 1.17 2.85 2.46
C THR A 155 2.14 3.74 3.22
N LEU A 156 3.09 4.40 2.55
CA LEU A 156 4.06 5.27 3.22
C LEU A 156 3.40 6.48 3.88
N ARG A 157 2.42 7.11 3.22
CA ARG A 157 1.63 8.21 3.78
C ARG A 157 0.84 7.78 5.01
N LEU A 158 0.28 6.57 4.98
CA LEU A 158 -0.34 5.96 6.15
C LEU A 158 0.68 5.82 7.29
N LEU A 159 1.83 5.21 7.03
CA LEU A 159 2.86 4.95 8.05
C LEU A 159 3.48 6.25 8.61
N ASP A 160 3.60 7.29 7.80
CA ASP A 160 4.03 8.62 8.22
C ASP A 160 2.98 9.30 9.11
N GLY A 161 1.69 9.22 8.74
CA GLY A 161 0.57 9.68 9.56
C GLY A 161 0.47 8.96 10.91
N LEU A 162 0.95 7.71 10.98
CA LEU A 162 1.09 6.99 12.24
C LEU A 162 2.24 7.53 13.12
N SER A 163 3.09 8.45 12.66
CA SER A 163 4.35 8.75 13.36
C SER A 163 5.21 7.48 13.58
N ALA A 164 5.01 6.44 12.74
CA ALA A 164 5.87 5.25 12.73
C ALA A 164 7.27 5.58 12.19
N LEU A 165 7.49 6.82 11.75
CA LEU A 165 8.77 7.43 11.44
C LEU A 165 9.16 8.35 12.60
N ALA A 166 10.17 7.97 13.38
CA ALA A 166 10.66 8.75 14.53
C ALA A 166 11.39 10.04 14.10
N THR A 167 11.75 10.13 12.83
CA THR A 167 12.44 11.26 12.18
C THR A 167 11.96 11.25 10.73
N PRO A 168 11.75 12.41 10.07
CA PRO A 168 11.62 12.42 8.62
C PRO A 168 12.80 11.63 8.03
N LEU A 169 12.51 10.66 7.15
CA LEU A 169 13.50 9.84 6.42
C LEU A 169 14.75 10.70 6.18
N GLY A 170 15.91 10.40 6.77
CA GLY A 170 17.04 11.32 7.00
C GLY A 170 17.63 12.06 5.78
N GLY A 171 16.81 12.86 5.12
CA GLY A 171 16.83 13.37 3.75
C GLY A 171 15.58 14.27 3.54
N PRO A 172 15.18 14.58 2.29
CA PRO A 172 13.96 15.35 2.04
C PRO A 172 12.75 14.64 2.67
N GLY A 173 11.78 15.41 3.20
CA GLY A 173 10.57 14.85 3.81
C GLY A 173 9.83 13.90 2.84
N LEU A 174 8.95 13.04 3.36
CA LEU A 174 8.21 12.08 2.53
C LEU A 174 7.51 12.79 1.34
N ASP A 175 6.89 13.93 1.59
CA ASP A 175 6.20 14.72 0.57
C ASP A 175 7.15 15.24 -0.52
N GLU A 176 8.30 15.79 -0.15
CA GLU A 176 9.30 16.25 -1.11
C GLU A 176 9.89 15.08 -1.93
N THR A 177 10.06 13.91 -1.30
CA THR A 177 10.50 12.69 -1.97
C THR A 177 9.46 12.20 -2.98
N ILE A 178 8.17 12.23 -2.62
CA ILE A 178 7.07 11.88 -3.50
C ILE A 178 6.99 12.86 -4.67
N ASP A 179 7.07 14.16 -4.42
CA ASP A 179 7.05 15.21 -5.45
C ASP A 179 8.20 15.03 -6.46
N ALA A 180 9.40 14.73 -5.97
CA ALA A 180 10.55 14.45 -6.81
C ALA A 180 10.33 13.18 -7.67
N ALA A 181 9.71 12.13 -7.09
CA ALA A 181 9.37 10.91 -7.81
C ALA A 181 8.32 11.17 -8.91
N VAL A 182 7.24 11.91 -8.61
CA VAL A 182 6.23 12.32 -9.59
C VAL A 182 6.88 13.11 -10.73
N HIS A 183 7.71 14.11 -10.40
CA HIS A 183 8.41 14.92 -11.40
C HIS A 183 9.29 14.06 -12.30
N GLN A 184 10.05 13.13 -11.73
CA GLN A 184 10.89 12.21 -12.49
C GLN A 184 10.07 11.29 -13.41
N LEU A 185 8.97 10.72 -12.91
CA LEU A 185 8.09 9.84 -13.68
C LEU A 185 7.44 10.58 -14.85
N THR A 186 6.91 11.78 -14.62
CA THR A 186 6.35 12.66 -15.66
C THR A 186 7.38 12.95 -16.74
N ARG A 187 8.59 13.38 -16.35
CA ARG A 187 9.67 13.68 -17.30
C ARG A 187 10.02 12.47 -18.16
N ARG A 188 10.04 11.27 -17.57
CA ARG A 188 10.39 10.04 -18.30
C ARG A 188 9.31 9.61 -19.26
N ARG A 189 8.04 9.75 -18.88
CA ARG A 189 6.90 9.50 -19.75
C ARG A 189 6.93 10.40 -20.98
N ASP A 190 7.15 11.70 -20.78
CA ASP A 190 7.11 12.69 -21.86
C ASP A 190 8.28 12.54 -22.87
N GLN A 191 9.22 11.62 -22.61
CA GLN A 191 10.35 11.28 -23.49
C GLN A 191 10.14 10.00 -24.31
N LEU A 192 9.04 9.27 -24.08
CA LEU A 192 8.67 8.04 -24.81
C LEU A 192 7.87 8.38 -26.08
#